data_AF-A0A072PF66-F1
#
_entry.id   AF-A0A072PF66-F1
#
_cell.length_a   1.000
_cell.length_b   1.000
_cell.length_c   1.000
_cell.angle_alpha   90.00
_cell.angle_beta   90.00
_cell.angle_gamma   90.00
#
_symmetry.space_group_name_H-M   'P 1'
#
loop_
_entity.id
_entity.type
_entity.pdbx_description
1 polymer ?
#
loop_
_entity_poly.entity_id
_entity_poly.type
_entity_poly.pdbx_seq_one_letter_code
_entity_poly.pdbx_strand_id
1 'polypeptide(L)'
;PAAVYIVAPHTCQTIPLLHALLAKRLSSSAAAVDLLKKVQLLQFFDMAGLVESIAEVNESIYQLSQVDFRRDQMPPNSLKVHHEPQYVVLIEGLASTLSATQRRSGLVQANALLAGLTRSITQLSKLPGRPLVLISVPIDVRNGRETGQTGETYHQRKGQGLQLESAFSGPNWESYTLACGSMILSQTLAGSLDQLIHIHDALRRATSRRPDTRLPIQCVIEVMKDRVGNLTGVWAPWQ
;
A
#
# COMPACT_ATOMS: atom_id res chain seq x y z
N PRO A 1 8.37 -15.53 16.28
CA PRO A 1 8.71 -15.12 14.91
C PRO A 1 7.77 -13.98 14.50
N ALA A 2 8.27 -12.96 13.79
CA ALA A 2 7.43 -11.85 13.35
C ALA A 2 6.48 -12.33 12.25
N ALA A 3 5.18 -12.07 12.43
CA ALA A 3 4.17 -12.34 11.42
C ALA A 3 3.94 -11.11 10.52
N VAL A 4 4.37 -9.93 10.98
CA VAL A 4 4.16 -8.66 10.27
C VAL A 4 5.49 -7.90 10.18
N TYR A 5 5.87 -7.53 8.95
CA TYR A 5 6.99 -6.66 8.66
C TYR A 5 6.46 -5.30 8.20
N ILE A 6 7.00 -4.23 8.74
CA ILE A 6 6.69 -2.85 8.32
C ILE A 6 8.00 -2.24 7.84
N VAL A 7 8.04 -1.85 6.57
CA VAL A 7 9.17 -1.15 5.96
C VAL A 7 8.71 0.28 5.72
N ALA A 8 9.21 1.22 6.51
CA ALA A 8 8.72 2.59 6.49
C ALA A 8 9.88 3.61 6.57
N PRO A 9 9.69 4.85 6.11
CA PRO A 9 10.65 5.91 6.35
C PRO A 9 10.93 6.09 7.85
N HIS A 10 12.15 6.47 8.21
CA HIS A 10 12.54 6.80 9.59
C HIS A 10 11.68 7.88 10.26
N THR A 11 11.00 8.72 9.47
CA THR A 11 10.08 9.77 9.96
C THR A 11 8.67 9.25 10.29
N CYS A 12 8.32 8.02 9.89
CA CYS A 12 7.01 7.45 10.17
C CYS A 12 6.87 7.02 11.63
N GLN A 13 5.73 7.37 12.24
CA GLN A 13 5.36 6.98 13.61
C GLN A 13 4.40 5.78 13.64
N THR A 14 4.61 4.81 12.75
CA THR A 14 3.67 3.70 12.52
C THR A 14 3.44 2.86 13.78
N ILE A 15 4.49 2.56 14.56
CA ILE A 15 4.37 1.74 15.79
C ILE A 15 3.56 2.45 16.90
N PRO A 16 3.84 3.71 17.28
CA PRO A 16 3.00 4.45 18.21
C PRO A 16 1.53 4.53 17.76
N LEU A 17 1.29 4.77 16.47
CA LEU A 17 -0.06 4.82 15.91
C LEU A 17 -0.77 3.47 16.02
N LEU A 18 -0.10 2.38 15.64
CA LEU A 18 -0.63 1.03 15.78
C LEU A 18 -0.92 0.68 17.23
N HIS A 19 -0.04 1.04 18.17
CA HIS A 19 -0.30 0.84 19.59
C HIS A 19 -1.56 1.56 20.04
N ALA A 20 -1.73 2.85 19.69
CA ALA A 20 -2.93 3.61 20.04
C ALA A 20 -4.22 3.00 19.46
N LEU A 21 -4.18 2.56 18.20
CA LEU A 21 -5.31 1.92 17.53
C LEU A 21 -5.65 0.55 18.16
N LEU A 22 -4.65 -0.27 18.42
CA LEU A 22 -4.83 -1.59 19.04
C LEU A 22 -5.31 -1.46 20.49
N ALA A 23 -4.72 -0.56 21.28
CA ALA A 23 -5.12 -0.32 22.66
C ALA A 23 -6.59 0.14 22.74
N LYS A 24 -7.02 0.99 21.80
CA LYS A 24 -8.42 1.41 21.67
C LYS A 24 -9.33 0.26 21.27
N ARG A 25 -8.96 -0.55 20.28
CA ARG A 25 -9.78 -1.68 19.78
C ARG A 25 -9.90 -2.81 20.81
N LEU A 26 -8.81 -3.12 21.53
CA LEU A 26 -8.75 -4.21 22.51
C LEU A 26 -9.15 -3.77 23.91
N SER A 27 -9.35 -2.47 24.13
CA SER A 27 -9.55 -1.87 25.46
C SER A 27 -8.45 -2.27 26.48
N SER A 28 -7.26 -2.63 25.98
CA SER A 28 -6.14 -3.09 26.80
C SER A 28 -4.81 -2.74 26.12
N SER A 29 -4.03 -1.89 26.79
CA SER A 29 -2.68 -1.53 26.31
C SER A 29 -1.71 -2.70 26.42
N ALA A 30 -1.79 -3.51 27.48
CA ALA A 30 -0.93 -4.69 27.64
C ALA A 30 -1.12 -5.70 26.49
N ALA A 31 -2.39 -5.98 26.12
CA ALA A 31 -2.70 -6.87 25.01
C ALA A 31 -2.21 -6.30 23.66
N ALA A 32 -2.30 -4.98 23.48
CA ALA A 32 -1.78 -4.30 22.30
C ALA A 32 -0.25 -4.45 22.19
N VAL A 33 0.48 -4.28 23.30
CA VAL A 33 1.94 -4.49 23.35
C VAL A 33 2.30 -5.93 23.00
N ASP A 34 1.56 -6.91 23.52
CA ASP A 34 1.82 -8.33 23.21
C ASP A 34 1.62 -8.66 21.73
N LEU A 35 0.66 -8.04 21.05
CA LEU A 35 0.52 -8.18 19.60
C LEU A 35 1.65 -7.51 18.84
N LEU A 36 2.09 -6.33 19.29
CA LEU A 36 3.20 -5.61 18.65
C LEU A 36 4.53 -6.36 18.75
N LYS A 37 4.71 -7.28 19.70
CA LYS A 37 5.89 -8.17 19.74
C LYS A 37 6.04 -9.03 18.47
N LYS A 38 4.98 -9.20 17.68
CA LYS A 38 5.00 -9.94 16.41
C LYS A 38 5.24 -9.04 15.20
N VAL A 39 5.45 -7.74 15.40
CA VAL A 39 5.68 -6.74 14.36
C VAL A 39 7.15 -6.36 14.36
N GLN A 40 7.80 -6.47 13.19
CA GLN A 40 9.15 -5.99 12.98
C GLN A 40 9.11 -4.73 12.12
N LEU A 41 9.67 -3.64 12.63
CA LEU A 41 9.81 -2.37 11.90
C LEU A 41 11.22 -2.26 11.34
N LEU A 42 11.34 -2.05 10.03
CA LEU A 42 12.56 -1.69 9.34
C LEU A 42 12.43 -0.27 8.83
N GLN A 43 13.36 0.59 9.23
CA GLN A 43 13.35 2.00 8.86
C GLN A 43 14.39 2.30 7.78
N PHE A 44 14.00 3.11 6.80
CA PHE A 44 14.90 3.54 5.74
C PHE A 44 14.95 5.07 5.58
N PHE A 45 16.01 5.55 4.94
CA PHE A 45 16.25 6.98 4.68
C PHE A 45 16.11 7.34 3.20
N ASP A 46 16.46 6.42 2.30
CA ASP A 46 16.43 6.61 0.86
C ASP A 46 16.07 5.32 0.12
N MET A 47 16.12 5.36 -1.22
CA MET A 47 15.79 4.18 -2.05
C MET A 47 16.75 3.01 -1.84
N ALA A 48 18.03 3.27 -1.51
CA ALA A 48 18.99 2.18 -1.27
C ALA A 48 18.65 1.46 0.04
N GLY A 49 18.41 2.21 1.12
CA GLY A 49 17.96 1.65 2.39
C GLY A 49 16.61 0.93 2.30
N LEU A 50 15.70 1.40 1.43
CA LEU A 50 14.45 0.68 1.14
C LEU A 50 14.73 -0.67 0.48
N VAL A 51 15.60 -0.73 -0.53
CA VAL A 51 15.97 -1.99 -1.20
C VAL A 51 16.63 -2.96 -0.21
N GLU A 52 17.54 -2.47 0.63
CA GLU A 52 18.18 -3.27 1.68
C GLU A 52 17.17 -3.83 2.68
N SER A 53 16.23 -3.00 3.15
CA SER A 53 15.17 -3.42 4.05
C SER A 53 14.29 -4.52 3.44
N ILE A 54 13.97 -4.43 2.15
CA ILE A 54 13.21 -5.47 1.45
C ILE A 54 14.03 -6.75 1.30
N ALA A 55 15.34 -6.64 1.06
CA ALA A 55 16.22 -7.80 1.01
C ALA A 55 16.29 -8.52 2.37
N GLU A 56 16.38 -7.78 3.48
CA GLU A 56 16.37 -8.33 4.84
C GLU A 56 15.05 -9.06 5.15
N VAL A 57 13.91 -8.45 4.80
CA VAL A 57 12.58 -9.10 4.96
C VAL A 57 12.51 -10.39 4.13
N ASN A 58 12.99 -10.35 2.89
CA ASN A 58 13.00 -11.50 1.99
C ASN A 58 13.86 -12.64 2.55
N GLU A 59 15.06 -12.33 3.05
CA GLU A 59 15.92 -13.32 3.69
C GLU A 59 15.27 -13.91 4.96
N SER A 60 14.72 -13.07 5.82
CA SER A 60 14.09 -13.50 7.06
C SER A 60 12.90 -14.44 6.81
N ILE A 61 11.98 -14.06 5.90
CA ILE A 61 10.84 -14.91 5.54
C ILE A 61 11.33 -16.20 4.86
N TYR A 62 12.32 -16.12 3.98
CA TYR A 62 12.89 -17.29 3.33
C TYR A 62 13.46 -18.29 4.34
N GLN A 63 14.27 -17.83 5.29
CA GLN A 63 14.84 -18.67 6.36
C GLN A 63 13.74 -19.32 7.22
N LEU A 64 12.73 -18.55 7.64
CA LEU A 64 11.62 -19.06 8.43
C LEU A 64 10.81 -20.11 7.66
N SER A 65 10.53 -19.84 6.39
CA SER A 65 9.78 -20.77 5.53
C SER A 65 10.52 -22.10 5.31
N GLN A 66 11.86 -22.09 5.28
CA GLN A 66 12.64 -23.33 5.22
C GLN A 66 12.55 -24.14 6.51
N VAL A 67 12.52 -23.49 7.67
CA VAL A 67 12.38 -24.17 8.96
C VAL A 67 11.00 -24.84 9.08
N ASP A 68 9.95 -24.14 8.66
CA ASP A 68 8.59 -24.67 8.67
C ASP A 68 8.44 -25.83 7.66
N PHE A 69 8.99 -25.70 6.45
CA PHE A 69 8.98 -26.78 5.45
C PHE A 69 9.71 -28.05 5.94
N ARG A 70 10.76 -27.90 6.75
CA ARG A 70 11.47 -29.05 7.36
C ARG A 70 10.69 -29.69 8.50
N ARG A 71 9.82 -28.96 9.19
CA ARG A 71 8.94 -29.50 10.26
C ARG A 71 7.75 -30.27 9.69
N ASP A 72 7.24 -29.86 8.54
CA ASP A 72 6.10 -30.51 7.86
C ASP A 72 6.47 -31.83 7.15
N GLN A 73 7.71 -32.32 7.27
CA GLN A 73 8.11 -33.67 6.82
C GLN A 73 7.77 -34.80 7.83
N MET A 74 7.00 -34.51 8.88
CA MET A 74 6.38 -35.52 9.75
C MET A 74 5.01 -35.97 9.19
N PRO A 75 4.54 -37.21 9.47
CA PRO A 75 3.64 -37.95 8.59
C PRO A 75 2.26 -37.28 8.36
N PRO A 76 1.63 -37.54 7.20
CA PRO A 76 0.50 -36.79 6.69
C PRO A 76 -0.79 -37.26 7.36
N ASN A 77 -1.24 -36.59 8.41
CA ASN A 77 -2.57 -36.87 8.97
C ASN A 77 -3.43 -35.62 9.21
N SER A 78 -3.11 -34.50 8.59
CA SER A 78 -4.07 -33.40 8.50
C SER A 78 -3.88 -32.62 7.21
N LEU A 79 -4.88 -32.70 6.33
CA LEU A 79 -5.16 -31.73 5.27
C LEU A 79 -5.38 -30.35 5.91
N LYS A 80 -4.32 -29.68 6.36
CA LYS A 80 -4.41 -28.26 6.72
C LYS A 80 -4.30 -27.46 5.45
N VAL A 81 -5.46 -27.20 4.86
CA VAL A 81 -5.61 -26.20 3.82
C VAL A 81 -5.41 -24.82 4.48
N HIS A 82 -4.16 -24.42 4.68
CA HIS A 82 -3.82 -23.07 5.13
C HIS A 82 -3.98 -22.11 3.95
N HIS A 83 -5.17 -21.51 3.82
CA HIS A 83 -5.46 -20.46 2.84
C HIS A 83 -5.05 -19.06 3.30
N GLU A 84 -4.61 -18.89 4.55
CA GLU A 84 -4.28 -17.58 5.12
C GLU A 84 -2.79 -17.21 4.93
N PRO A 85 -2.47 -15.93 4.66
CA PRO A 85 -1.09 -15.47 4.56
C PRO A 85 -0.40 -15.61 5.91
N GLN A 86 0.73 -16.33 5.93
CA GLN A 86 1.51 -16.54 7.16
C GLN A 86 2.30 -15.28 7.56
N TYR A 87 2.56 -14.41 6.58
CA TYR A 87 3.33 -13.19 6.75
C TYR A 87 2.65 -12.01 6.04
N VAL A 88 2.65 -10.84 6.67
CA VAL A 88 2.20 -9.58 6.08
C VAL A 88 3.39 -8.63 6.00
N VAL A 89 3.60 -8.01 4.84
CA VAL A 89 4.66 -7.02 4.63
C VAL A 89 4.02 -5.71 4.19
N LEU A 90 4.11 -4.68 5.01
CA LEU A 90 3.63 -3.33 4.69
C LEU A 90 4.81 -2.45 4.29
N ILE A 91 4.75 -1.85 3.09
CA ILE A 91 5.74 -0.92 2.58
C ILE A 91 5.11 0.48 2.51
N GLU A 92 5.69 1.43 3.23
CA GLU A 92 5.22 2.83 3.27
C GLU A 92 6.25 3.77 2.65
N GLY A 93 5.82 4.95 2.21
CA GLY A 93 6.73 6.03 1.78
C GLY A 93 7.46 5.78 0.46
N LEU A 94 7.07 4.77 -0.33
CA LEU A 94 7.68 4.50 -1.64
C LEU A 94 7.59 5.72 -2.57
N ALA A 95 6.41 6.32 -2.71
CA ALA A 95 6.18 7.43 -3.64
C ALA A 95 6.99 8.68 -3.31
N SER A 96 7.09 9.05 -2.03
CA SER A 96 7.90 10.19 -1.58
C SER A 96 9.38 9.94 -1.82
N THR A 97 9.85 8.72 -1.59
CA THR A 97 11.26 8.33 -1.75
C THR A 97 11.65 8.31 -3.22
N LEU A 98 10.79 7.76 -4.08
CA LEU A 98 10.97 7.81 -5.54
C LEU A 98 10.98 9.24 -6.07
N SER A 99 10.09 10.11 -5.56
CA SER A 99 10.06 11.52 -5.93
C SER A 99 11.36 12.23 -5.55
N ALA A 100 11.90 11.95 -4.36
CA ALA A 100 13.19 12.49 -3.92
C ALA A 100 14.34 11.97 -4.79
N THR A 101 14.37 10.68 -5.10
CA THR A 101 15.38 10.09 -6.00
C THR A 101 15.29 10.65 -7.40
N GLN A 102 14.08 10.84 -7.95
CA GLN A 102 13.90 11.47 -9.26
C GLN A 102 14.49 12.89 -9.26
N ARG A 103 14.26 13.67 -8.21
CA ARG A 103 14.80 15.04 -8.10
C ARG A 103 16.33 15.05 -7.98
N ARG A 104 16.91 14.09 -7.25
CA ARG A 104 18.35 14.01 -7.00
C ARG A 104 19.15 13.41 -8.17
N SER A 105 18.58 12.41 -8.82
CA SER A 105 19.27 11.49 -9.72
C SER A 105 18.64 11.38 -11.11
N GLY A 106 17.53 12.05 -11.34
CA GLY A 106 16.81 12.03 -12.61
C GLY A 106 15.85 10.85 -12.76
N LEU A 107 14.99 10.95 -13.77
CA LEU A 107 13.91 10.00 -14.04
C LEU A 107 14.42 8.61 -14.42
N VAL A 108 15.47 8.52 -15.25
CA VAL A 108 16.01 7.25 -15.72
C VAL A 108 16.50 6.41 -14.55
N GLN A 109 17.29 7.00 -13.65
CA GLN A 109 17.81 6.31 -12.47
C GLN A 109 16.69 5.93 -11.50
N ALA A 110 15.75 6.85 -11.22
CA ALA A 110 14.60 6.55 -10.36
C ALA A 110 13.76 5.37 -10.91
N ASN A 111 13.55 5.33 -12.23
CA ASN A 111 12.77 4.28 -12.87
C ASN A 111 13.50 2.92 -12.88
N ALA A 112 14.82 2.93 -13.10
CA ALA A 112 15.63 1.71 -13.02
C ALA A 112 15.61 1.12 -11.61
N LEU A 113 15.72 1.96 -10.58
CA LEU A 113 15.61 1.54 -9.18
C LEU A 113 14.21 1.00 -8.85
N LEU A 114 13.17 1.66 -9.34
CA LEU A 114 11.79 1.18 -9.19
C LEU A 114 11.57 -0.19 -9.85
N ALA A 115 12.07 -0.39 -11.06
CA ALA A 115 11.98 -1.67 -11.76
C ALA A 115 12.73 -2.79 -11.01
N GLY A 116 13.90 -2.49 -10.45
CA GLY A 116 14.64 -3.42 -9.59
C GLY A 116 13.87 -3.77 -8.31
N LEU A 117 13.38 -2.75 -7.60
CA LEU A 117 12.63 -2.92 -6.35
C LEU A 117 11.34 -3.71 -6.55
N THR A 118 10.56 -3.40 -7.60
CA THR A 118 9.32 -4.11 -7.91
C THR A 118 9.56 -5.57 -8.27
N ARG A 119 10.70 -5.88 -8.92
CA ARG A 119 11.13 -7.26 -9.11
C ARG A 119 11.42 -7.96 -7.79
N SER A 120 12.14 -7.33 -6.86
CA SER A 120 12.39 -7.89 -5.52
C SER A 120 11.10 -8.11 -4.73
N ILE A 121 10.15 -7.16 -4.80
CA ILE A 121 8.83 -7.29 -4.17
C ILE A 121 8.03 -8.45 -4.80
N THR A 122 8.11 -8.62 -6.11
CA THR A 122 7.48 -9.75 -6.82
C THR A 122 8.10 -11.09 -6.41
N GLN A 123 9.41 -11.12 -6.13
CA GLN A 123 10.07 -12.33 -5.63
C GLN A 123 9.63 -12.62 -4.18
N LEU A 124 9.55 -11.58 -3.36
CA LEU A 124 9.05 -11.67 -1.99
C LEU A 124 7.64 -12.26 -1.94
N SER A 125 6.71 -11.76 -2.75
CA SER A 125 5.32 -12.26 -2.80
C SER A 125 5.20 -13.72 -3.24
N LYS A 126 6.25 -14.27 -3.87
CA LYS A 126 6.32 -15.66 -4.35
C LYS A 126 7.08 -16.60 -3.41
N LEU A 127 7.55 -16.11 -2.25
CA LEU A 127 8.24 -16.97 -1.30
C LEU A 127 7.32 -18.08 -0.76
N PRO A 128 7.91 -19.23 -0.36
CA PRO A 128 7.21 -20.22 0.45
C PRO A 128 6.70 -19.54 1.74
N GLY A 129 5.45 -19.79 2.13
CA GLY A 129 4.77 -19.05 3.21
C GLY A 129 3.77 -17.98 2.73
N ARG A 130 3.73 -17.71 1.42
CA ARG A 130 2.72 -16.85 0.75
C ARG A 130 2.54 -15.49 1.45
N PRO A 131 3.60 -14.67 1.54
CA PRO A 131 3.49 -13.38 2.19
C PRO A 131 2.55 -12.46 1.41
N LEU A 132 1.67 -11.76 2.13
CA LEU A 132 0.86 -10.66 1.59
C LEU A 132 1.69 -9.38 1.63
N VAL A 133 2.07 -8.86 0.46
CA VAL A 133 2.79 -7.59 0.35
C VAL A 133 1.82 -6.45 0.03
N LEU A 134 1.78 -5.44 0.89
CA LEU A 134 0.96 -4.26 0.80
C LEU A 134 1.86 -3.04 0.58
N ILE A 135 1.56 -2.23 -0.43
CA ILE A 135 2.31 -1.00 -0.70
C ILE A 135 1.36 0.18 -0.53
N SER A 136 1.68 1.06 0.43
CA SER A 136 0.94 2.30 0.65
C SER A 136 1.44 3.39 -0.30
N VAL A 137 0.54 3.88 -1.14
CA VAL A 137 0.82 4.92 -2.15
C VAL A 137 -0.24 6.02 -2.08
N PRO A 138 0.16 7.29 -2.22
CA PRO A 138 -0.80 8.39 -2.23
C PRO A 138 -1.61 8.37 -3.53
N ILE A 139 -2.90 8.62 -3.40
CA ILE A 139 -3.84 8.83 -4.50
C ILE A 139 -4.37 10.26 -4.37
N ASP A 140 -4.07 11.08 -5.37
CA ASP A 140 -4.57 12.45 -5.47
C ASP A 140 -5.98 12.45 -6.06
N VAL A 141 -6.90 13.18 -5.43
CA VAL A 141 -8.27 13.39 -5.91
C VAL A 141 -8.42 14.82 -6.41
N ARG A 142 -8.84 15.00 -7.67
CA ARG A 142 -8.98 16.32 -8.30
C ARG A 142 -10.40 16.51 -8.81
N ASN A 143 -11.00 17.66 -8.53
CA ASN A 143 -12.35 17.99 -9.01
C ASN A 143 -12.28 18.62 -10.40
N GLY A 144 -13.04 18.12 -11.37
CA GLY A 144 -13.07 18.66 -12.73
C GLY A 144 -13.79 20.00 -12.91
N ARG A 145 -14.22 20.66 -11.82
CA ARG A 145 -14.96 21.94 -11.83
C ARG A 145 -14.09 23.20 -11.62
N GLU A 146 -12.78 23.14 -11.84
CA GLU A 146 -11.97 24.36 -11.99
C GLU A 146 -12.32 25.06 -13.31
N THR A 147 -13.48 25.72 -13.29
CA THR A 147 -13.95 26.63 -14.32
C THR A 147 -13.18 27.95 -14.16
N GLY A 148 -12.34 28.26 -15.14
CA GLY A 148 -12.12 29.66 -15.54
C GLY A 148 -10.94 30.43 -14.97
N GLN A 149 -9.74 29.86 -14.83
CA GLN A 149 -8.53 30.69 -14.76
C GLN A 149 -7.46 30.20 -15.75
N THR A 150 -7.34 30.97 -16.83
CA THR A 150 -6.14 31.17 -17.68
C THR A 150 -5.25 29.95 -17.92
N GLY A 151 -5.32 29.42 -19.15
CA GLY A 151 -4.76 28.15 -19.63
C GLY A 151 -3.23 27.95 -19.61
N GLU A 152 -2.50 28.48 -18.64
CA GLU A 152 -1.05 28.25 -18.51
C GLU A 152 -0.68 27.37 -17.30
N THR A 153 -1.49 27.35 -16.22
CA THR A 153 -1.21 26.52 -15.03
C THR A 153 -1.83 25.12 -15.08
N TYR A 154 -2.85 24.91 -15.94
CA TYR A 154 -3.56 23.63 -16.08
C TYR A 154 -2.70 22.54 -16.74
N HIS A 155 -1.68 22.94 -17.51
CA HIS A 155 -0.76 22.03 -18.20
C HIS A 155 0.44 21.61 -17.34
N GLN A 156 0.80 22.36 -16.29
CA GLN A 156 2.00 22.06 -15.49
C GLN A 156 1.82 20.89 -14.51
N ARG A 157 0.59 20.53 -14.12
CA ARG A 157 0.34 19.40 -13.20
C ARG A 157 -0.31 18.17 -13.87
N LYS A 158 -0.51 18.18 -15.20
CA LYS A 158 -1.03 17.03 -15.95
C LYS A 158 -0.03 15.87 -16.10
N GLY A 159 1.24 16.06 -15.72
CA GLY A 159 2.31 15.05 -15.88
C GLY A 159 2.77 14.35 -14.60
N GLN A 160 2.15 14.61 -13.44
CA GLN A 160 2.69 14.14 -12.15
C GLN A 160 2.23 12.75 -11.71
N GLY A 161 1.29 12.12 -12.41
CA GLY A 161 0.81 10.79 -12.02
C GLY A 161 -0.03 10.08 -13.08
N LEU A 162 -0.41 8.85 -12.77
CA LEU A 162 -1.26 8.00 -13.61
C LEU A 162 -2.72 8.16 -13.20
N GLN A 163 -3.59 8.58 -14.12
CA GLN A 163 -5.02 8.61 -13.88
C GLN A 163 -5.56 7.19 -13.67
N LEU A 164 -6.35 7.00 -12.62
CA LEU A 164 -7.03 5.76 -12.27
C LEU A 164 -8.52 5.91 -12.58
N GLU A 165 -9.11 4.84 -13.11
CA GLU A 165 -10.55 4.76 -13.28
C GLU A 165 -11.21 4.35 -11.96
N SER A 166 -12.29 5.03 -11.60
CA SER A 166 -13.04 4.79 -10.37
C SER A 166 -14.54 4.84 -10.63
N ALA A 167 -15.27 3.86 -10.10
CA ALA A 167 -16.73 3.83 -10.03
C ALA A 167 -17.29 4.97 -9.16
N PHE A 168 -16.47 5.56 -8.29
CA PHE A 168 -16.81 6.72 -7.47
C PHE A 168 -16.43 8.06 -8.11
N SER A 169 -16.12 8.09 -9.41
CA SER A 169 -15.95 9.33 -10.17
C SER A 169 -17.33 10.03 -10.26
N GLY A 170 -17.62 10.87 -9.28
CA GLY A 170 -18.95 11.47 -9.11
C GLY A 170 -19.30 12.54 -10.16
N PRO A 171 -20.49 13.16 -10.07
CA PRO A 171 -20.99 14.19 -11.01
C PRO A 171 -20.15 15.49 -11.05
N ASN A 172 -19.17 15.61 -10.15
CA ASN A 172 -18.18 16.69 -10.12
C ASN A 172 -16.92 16.38 -10.96
N TRP A 173 -16.92 15.28 -11.72
CA TRP A 173 -15.79 14.81 -12.52
C TRP A 173 -14.52 14.65 -11.67
N GLU A 174 -14.66 13.98 -10.52
CA GLU A 174 -13.51 13.63 -9.69
C GLU A 174 -12.60 12.69 -10.48
N SER A 175 -11.32 13.05 -10.57
CA SER A 175 -10.29 12.22 -11.18
C SER A 175 -9.32 11.77 -10.10
N TYR A 176 -9.09 10.46 -10.03
CA TYR A 176 -8.15 9.84 -9.11
C TYR A 176 -6.82 9.65 -9.84
N THR A 177 -5.71 10.01 -9.20
CA THR A 177 -4.38 9.92 -9.82
C THR A 177 -3.42 9.25 -8.85
N LEU A 178 -2.77 8.17 -9.28
CA LEU A 178 -1.63 7.60 -8.58
C LEU A 178 -0.45 8.56 -8.71
N ALA A 179 -0.04 9.16 -7.59
CA ALA A 179 0.98 10.19 -7.57
C ALA A 179 2.32 9.62 -7.12
N CYS A 180 3.15 9.18 -8.08
CA CYS A 180 4.46 8.59 -7.81
C CYS A 180 5.60 9.39 -8.47
N GLY A 181 5.71 10.68 -8.17
CA GLY A 181 6.76 11.58 -8.67
C GLY A 181 6.58 12.03 -10.12
N SER A 182 6.36 11.09 -11.04
CA SER A 182 6.04 11.36 -12.45
C SER A 182 5.07 10.33 -13.02
N MET A 183 4.46 10.64 -14.16
CA MET A 183 3.61 9.70 -14.90
C MET A 183 4.33 8.39 -15.24
N ILE A 184 5.59 8.44 -15.68
CA ILE A 184 6.35 7.23 -16.05
C ILE A 184 6.57 6.33 -14.84
N LEU A 185 6.99 6.89 -13.71
CA LEU A 185 7.17 6.13 -12.47
C LEU A 185 5.83 5.56 -11.96
N SER A 186 4.75 6.33 -12.08
CA SER A 186 3.40 5.89 -11.71
C SER A 186 2.93 4.74 -12.60
N GLN A 187 3.20 4.79 -13.90
CA GLN A 187 2.93 3.71 -14.85
C GLN A 187 3.76 2.46 -14.55
N THR A 188 5.04 2.61 -14.28
CA THR A 188 5.91 1.47 -13.92
C THR A 188 5.44 0.82 -12.63
N LEU A 189 5.12 1.62 -11.60
CA LEU A 189 4.58 1.10 -10.35
C LEU A 189 3.23 0.41 -10.57
N ALA A 190 2.27 1.10 -11.18
CA ALA A 190 0.97 0.52 -11.47
C ALA A 190 1.12 -0.77 -12.27
N GLY A 191 1.94 -0.81 -13.33
CA GLY A 191 2.19 -1.99 -14.15
C GLY A 191 2.74 -3.19 -13.37
N SER A 192 3.51 -2.95 -12.31
CA SER A 192 4.08 -3.99 -11.47
C SER A 192 3.13 -4.58 -10.41
N LEU A 193 2.07 -3.86 -10.04
CA LEU A 193 1.12 -4.28 -9.02
C LEU A 193 0.10 -5.25 -9.60
N ASP A 194 -0.21 -6.33 -8.87
CA ASP A 194 -1.29 -7.24 -9.28
C ASP A 194 -2.67 -6.60 -9.03
N GLN A 195 -2.82 -5.88 -7.92
CA GLN A 195 -4.06 -5.17 -7.59
C GLN A 195 -3.77 -3.79 -7.00
N LEU A 196 -4.68 -2.84 -7.24
CA LEU A 196 -4.69 -1.52 -6.62
C LEU A 196 -6.06 -1.32 -5.98
N ILE A 197 -6.05 -1.11 -4.66
CA ILE A 197 -7.25 -0.92 -3.85
C ILE A 197 -7.21 0.50 -3.30
N HIS A 198 -8.31 1.23 -3.41
CA HIS A 198 -8.46 2.55 -2.80
C HIS A 198 -9.53 2.50 -1.71
N ILE A 199 -9.25 3.20 -0.60
CA ILE A 199 -10.19 3.39 0.50
C ILE A 199 -10.80 4.78 0.33
N HIS A 200 -12.08 4.80 -0.03
CA HIS A 200 -12.89 5.99 -0.19
C HIS A 200 -13.54 6.38 1.13
N ASP A 201 -13.60 7.68 1.42
CA ASP A 201 -14.57 8.24 2.38
C ASP A 201 -15.89 8.53 1.64
N ALA A 202 -16.51 7.48 1.08
CA ALA A 202 -17.63 7.62 0.14
C ALA A 202 -18.92 8.17 0.79
N LEU A 203 -19.23 7.81 2.05
CA LEU A 203 -20.50 8.21 2.66
C LEU A 203 -20.53 9.66 3.17
N ARG A 204 -19.37 10.23 3.53
CA ARG A 204 -19.30 11.64 3.92
C ARG A 204 -19.57 12.57 2.73
N ARG A 205 -19.24 12.14 1.50
CA ARG A 205 -19.51 12.87 0.26
C ARG A 205 -21.00 12.91 -0.10
N ALA A 206 -21.73 11.81 0.08
CA ALA A 206 -23.16 11.75 -0.21
C ALA A 206 -24.03 12.54 0.79
N THR A 207 -23.58 12.67 2.04
CA THR A 207 -24.32 13.30 3.14
C THR A 207 -23.99 14.78 3.36
N SER A 208 -23.16 15.39 2.50
CA SER A 208 -22.65 16.77 2.58
C SER A 208 -23.72 17.90 2.59
N ARG A 209 -25.01 17.61 2.71
CA ARG A 209 -26.06 18.61 2.94
C ARG A 209 -26.43 18.81 4.41
N ARG A 210 -26.10 17.88 5.32
CA ARG A 210 -26.23 18.09 6.77
C ARG A 210 -25.13 17.33 7.52
N PRO A 211 -24.32 18.00 8.36
CA PRO A 211 -23.31 17.33 9.19
C PRO A 211 -24.01 16.66 10.37
N ASP A 212 -24.68 15.54 10.14
CA ASP A 212 -25.15 14.71 11.24
C ASP A 212 -23.97 13.89 11.77
N THR A 213 -23.27 14.46 12.74
CA THR A 213 -22.06 13.94 13.41
C THR A 213 -22.20 12.57 14.10
N ARG A 214 -23.35 11.89 13.96
CA ARG A 214 -23.68 10.66 14.70
C ARG A 214 -23.53 9.38 13.90
N LEU A 215 -23.35 9.43 12.59
CA LEU A 215 -23.15 8.23 11.80
C LEU A 215 -21.67 7.81 11.81
N PRO A 216 -21.37 6.52 12.05
CA PRO A 216 -20.01 6.02 11.98
C PRO A 216 -19.42 6.28 10.59
N ILE A 217 -18.13 6.63 10.53
CA ILE A 217 -17.40 6.81 9.28
C ILE A 217 -17.47 5.49 8.51
N GLN A 218 -18.30 5.45 7.47
CA GLN A 218 -18.38 4.31 6.58
C GLN A 218 -17.43 4.56 5.41
N CYS A 219 -16.23 4.01 5.53
CA CYS A 219 -15.31 3.93 4.40
C CYS A 219 -15.81 2.87 3.42
N VAL A 220 -15.44 3.01 2.15
CA VAL A 220 -15.71 2.01 1.10
C VAL A 220 -14.38 1.66 0.48
N ILE A 221 -14.12 0.38 0.26
CA ILE A 221 -12.99 -0.08 -0.55
C ILE A 221 -13.42 -0.28 -1.98
N GLU A 222 -12.60 0.15 -2.93
CA GLU A 222 -12.76 -0.10 -4.36
C GLU A 222 -11.49 -0.75 -4.90
N VAL A 223 -11.66 -1.74 -5.78
CA VAL A 223 -10.57 -2.26 -6.60
C VAL A 223 -10.45 -1.40 -7.87
N MET A 224 -9.49 -0.47 -7.90
CA MET A 224 -9.23 0.42 -9.04
C MET A 224 -8.38 -0.24 -10.12
N LYS A 225 -7.61 -1.28 -9.76
CA LYS A 225 -6.89 -2.12 -10.71
C LYS A 225 -6.94 -3.56 -10.24
N ASP A 226 -7.25 -4.46 -11.17
CA ASP A 226 -7.00 -5.89 -11.04
C ASP A 226 -6.26 -6.40 -12.28
N ARG A 227 -5.17 -7.16 -12.10
CA ARG A 227 -4.36 -7.68 -13.20
C ARG A 227 -5.15 -8.61 -14.11
N VAL A 228 -6.08 -9.38 -13.55
CA VAL A 228 -6.96 -10.27 -14.31
C VAL A 228 -8.14 -9.48 -14.92
N GLY A 229 -8.46 -8.32 -14.34
CA GLY A 229 -9.50 -7.41 -14.80
C GLY A 229 -10.91 -7.78 -14.34
N ASN A 230 -11.08 -8.85 -13.56
CA ASN A 230 -12.38 -9.37 -13.18
C ASN A 230 -13.02 -8.59 -12.02
N LEU A 231 -12.19 -7.90 -11.23
CA LEU A 231 -12.62 -7.20 -10.02
C LEU A 231 -12.57 -5.68 -10.13
N THR A 232 -12.11 -5.12 -11.24
CA THR A 232 -12.02 -3.66 -11.40
C THR A 232 -13.40 -3.01 -11.26
N GLY A 233 -13.51 -1.98 -10.41
CA GLY A 233 -14.76 -1.29 -10.07
C GLY A 233 -15.64 -2.00 -9.04
N VAL A 234 -15.26 -3.20 -8.58
CA VAL A 234 -15.92 -3.86 -7.44
C VAL A 234 -15.60 -3.08 -6.17
N TRP A 235 -16.63 -2.85 -5.36
CA TRP A 235 -16.51 -2.13 -4.10
C TRP A 235 -17.30 -2.79 -2.97
N ALA A 236 -16.86 -2.56 -1.74
CA ALA A 236 -17.51 -3.07 -0.54
C ALA A 236 -17.38 -2.07 0.62
N PRO A 237 -18.36 -2.02 1.55
CA PRO A 237 -18.20 -1.24 2.77
C PRO A 237 -17.00 -1.76 3.58
N TRP A 238 -16.21 -0.84 4.11
CA TRP A 238 -15.10 -1.15 5.00
C TRP A 238 -15.59 -1.09 6.45
N GLN A 239 -15.50 -2.21 7.17
CA GLN A 239 -15.94 -2.37 8.57
C GLN A 239 -14.74 -2.46 9.53
#